data_AF-A0A1X7P491-F1
#
_entry.id   AF-A0A1X7P491-F1
#
_cell.length_a   1.000
_cell.length_b   1.000
_cell.length_c   1.000
_cell.angle_alpha   90.00
_cell.angle_beta   90.00
_cell.angle_gamma   90.00
#
_symmetry.space_group_name_H-M   'P 1'
#
loop_
_entity.id
_entity.type
_entity.pdbx_description
1 polymer ?
#
loop_
_entity_poly.entity_id
_entity_poly.type
_entity_poly.pdbx_seq_one_letter_code
_entity_poly.pdbx_strand_id
1 'polypeptide(L)'
;MIPKRWRFAATLMACAVLAGCAEVSATQQATGRQGISFTPDQAGLAVTGNALRIDFGRAPAGVIAALDRELGPGRDLGVAGCGADISAQRDWDGLVLTFTSERFVGWRQAGESAGQICEMLA
;
A
#
# COMPACT_ATOMS: atom_id res chain seq x y z
N MET A 1 -48.47 21.90 56.43
CA MET A 1 -47.04 21.80 56.79
C MET A 1 -46.41 20.65 56.01
N ILE A 2 -45.24 20.92 55.43
CA ILE A 2 -44.34 20.16 54.53
C ILE A 2 -43.81 18.88 55.25
N PRO A 3 -43.46 17.71 54.62
CA PRO A 3 -42.60 17.58 53.43
C PRO A 3 -43.06 16.58 52.35
N LYS A 4 -42.77 16.75 51.05
CA LYS A 4 -41.51 17.04 50.31
C LYS A 4 -40.86 15.74 49.83
N ARG A 5 -41.02 15.51 48.51
CA ARG A 5 -40.17 14.69 47.62
C ARG A 5 -40.25 13.18 47.84
N TRP A 6 -40.58 12.45 46.78
CA TRP A 6 -39.58 11.68 46.04
C TRP A 6 -40.08 11.47 44.61
N ARG A 7 -39.18 11.81 43.70
CA ARG A 7 -39.38 11.98 42.28
C ARG A 7 -38.73 10.76 41.63
N PHE A 8 -39.50 10.11 40.77
CA PHE A 8 -39.04 9.20 39.72
C PHE A 8 -38.49 7.85 40.17
N ALA A 9 -39.41 6.91 40.39
CA ALA A 9 -39.14 5.49 40.25
C ALA A 9 -39.77 5.00 38.94
N ALA A 10 -38.92 4.43 38.09
CA ALA A 10 -39.17 3.36 37.13
C ALA A 10 -40.23 3.55 36.02
N THR A 11 -39.81 3.32 34.77
CA THR A 11 -40.33 2.29 33.82
C THR A 11 -39.93 2.72 32.40
N LEU A 12 -38.81 2.22 31.87
CA LEU A 12 -38.74 1.05 30.95
C LEU A 12 -39.55 1.23 29.66
N MET A 13 -38.86 1.61 28.58
CA MET A 13 -39.15 1.30 27.16
C MET A 13 -38.35 2.31 26.32
N ALA A 14 -37.75 2.03 25.18
CA ALA A 14 -37.44 0.83 24.40
C ALA A 14 -36.69 1.41 23.18
N CYS A 15 -35.90 0.57 22.51
CA CYS A 15 -35.46 0.77 21.12
C CYS A 15 -34.58 2.00 20.81
N ALA A 16 -33.25 1.82 20.89
CA ALA A 16 -32.33 2.53 19.99
C ALA A 16 -30.99 1.77 19.87
N VAL A 17 -31.07 0.46 19.62
CA VAL A 17 -29.93 -0.28 19.07
C VAL A 17 -30.17 -0.37 17.58
N LEU A 18 -29.41 0.38 16.81
CA LEU A 18 -28.88 0.03 15.48
C LEU A 18 -27.94 1.17 15.06
N ALA A 19 -26.68 0.98 15.43
CA ALA A 19 -25.55 1.70 14.89
C ALA A 19 -25.54 1.51 13.36
N GLY A 20 -25.85 2.58 12.65
CA GLY A 20 -25.77 2.67 11.19
C GLY A 20 -24.66 3.65 10.79
N CYS A 21 -23.44 3.44 11.28
CA CYS A 21 -22.26 4.00 10.61
C CYS A 21 -22.05 3.15 9.36
N ALA A 22 -22.80 3.45 8.30
CA ALA A 22 -22.39 3.06 6.97
C ALA A 22 -21.17 3.90 6.63
N GLU A 23 -20.00 3.49 7.13
CA GLU A 23 -18.76 3.78 6.46
C GLU A 23 -18.91 3.16 5.07
N VAL A 24 -19.29 3.98 4.09
CA VAL A 24 -18.98 3.73 2.69
C VAL A 24 -17.47 3.69 2.63
N SER A 25 -16.90 2.55 3.03
CA SER A 25 -15.68 2.06 2.45
C SER A 25 -16.03 1.94 0.98
N ALA A 26 -15.66 2.96 0.20
CA ALA A 26 -15.51 2.80 -1.22
C ALA A 26 -14.53 1.64 -1.38
N THR A 27 -15.06 0.42 -1.47
CA THR A 27 -14.33 -0.70 -2.03
C THR A 27 -14.01 -0.24 -3.44
N GLN A 28 -12.80 0.28 -3.61
CA GLN A 28 -12.14 0.41 -4.89
C GLN A 28 -12.30 -0.94 -5.55
N GLN A 29 -13.29 -1.05 -6.43
CA GLN A 29 -13.36 -2.12 -7.41
C GLN A 29 -12.23 -1.82 -8.39
N ALA A 30 -11.01 -2.19 -7.99
CA ALA A 30 -9.97 -2.54 -8.92
C ALA A 30 -10.57 -3.65 -9.79
N THR A 31 -11.04 -3.24 -10.96
CA THR A 31 -11.67 -4.13 -11.93
C THR A 31 -10.62 -5.15 -12.30
N GLY A 32 -10.85 -6.39 -11.86
CA GLY A 32 -9.95 -7.51 -12.07
C GLY A 32 -9.66 -7.71 -13.55
N ARG A 33 -8.55 -7.16 -14.01
CA ARG A 33 -7.72 -7.90 -14.95
C ARG A 33 -7.19 -9.09 -14.16
N GLN A 34 -7.11 -10.27 -14.77
CA GLN A 34 -6.36 -11.40 -14.22
C GLN A 34 -4.89 -10.99 -14.19
N GLY A 35 -4.55 -10.12 -13.24
CA GLY A 35 -3.28 -9.44 -13.13
C GLY A 35 -2.27 -10.42 -12.64
N ILE A 36 -1.16 -10.50 -13.35
CA ILE A 36 0.01 -11.22 -12.88
C ILE A 36 0.36 -10.64 -11.49
N SER A 37 0.48 -11.53 -10.49
CA SER A 37 0.91 -11.12 -9.16
C SER A 37 2.43 -11.15 -9.07
N PHE A 38 2.99 -10.17 -8.39
CA PHE A 38 4.43 -10.10 -8.11
C PHE A 38 4.68 -10.43 -6.64
N THR A 39 5.62 -11.32 -6.39
CA THR A 39 6.09 -11.68 -5.06
C THR A 39 7.53 -11.19 -4.91
N PRO A 40 7.79 -10.18 -4.08
CA PRO A 40 9.16 -9.73 -3.85
C PRO A 40 10.02 -10.81 -3.19
N ASP A 41 11.28 -10.90 -3.59
CA ASP A 41 12.27 -11.81 -3.03
C ASP A 41 13.65 -11.15 -2.94
N GLN A 42 14.66 -11.90 -2.48
CA GLN A 42 16.03 -11.40 -2.31
C GLN A 42 16.74 -11.01 -3.61
N ALA A 43 16.20 -11.39 -4.78
CA ALA A 43 16.78 -11.09 -6.09
C ALA A 43 15.96 -10.03 -6.87
N GLY A 44 14.75 -9.70 -6.43
CA GLY A 44 13.88 -8.71 -7.06
C GLY A 44 12.40 -9.04 -6.89
N LEU A 45 11.66 -9.17 -7.99
CA LEU A 45 10.23 -9.49 -8.01
C LEU A 45 9.98 -10.77 -8.81
N ALA A 46 9.67 -11.86 -8.12
CA ALA A 46 9.20 -13.09 -8.75
C ALA A 46 7.77 -12.91 -9.27
N VAL A 47 7.43 -13.59 -10.37
CA VAL A 47 6.06 -13.64 -10.86
C VAL A 47 5.36 -14.87 -10.28
N THR A 48 4.25 -14.67 -9.57
CA THR A 48 3.50 -15.77 -8.98
C THR A 48 2.96 -16.71 -10.06
N GLY A 49 3.21 -18.01 -9.89
CA GLY A 49 2.67 -19.06 -10.77
C GLY A 49 3.53 -19.38 -12.00
N ASN A 50 4.71 -18.76 -12.18
CA ASN A 50 5.68 -19.16 -13.19
C ASN A 50 7.14 -18.90 -12.76
N ALA A 51 8.11 -19.24 -13.60
CA ALA A 51 9.54 -19.08 -13.33
C ALA A 51 10.10 -17.71 -13.79
N LEU A 52 9.25 -16.77 -14.21
CA LEU A 52 9.68 -15.45 -14.61
C LEU A 52 9.95 -14.57 -13.39
N ARG A 53 10.88 -13.64 -13.55
CA ARG A 53 11.29 -12.70 -12.51
C ARG A 53 11.73 -11.39 -13.12
N ILE A 54 11.60 -10.33 -12.34
CA ILE A 54 12.24 -9.03 -12.53
C ILE A 54 13.39 -8.93 -11.52
N ASP A 55 14.60 -9.28 -11.96
CA ASP A 55 15.81 -9.19 -11.12
C ASP A 55 16.28 -7.75 -10.96
N PHE A 56 17.04 -7.50 -9.89
CA PHE A 56 17.85 -6.30 -9.74
C PHE A 56 18.80 -6.10 -10.92
N GLY A 57 19.14 -4.83 -11.18
CA GLY A 57 20.01 -4.43 -12.29
C GLY A 57 19.27 -4.23 -13.63
N ARG A 58 17.99 -4.58 -13.71
CA ARG A 58 17.15 -4.41 -14.90
C ARG A 58 16.80 -2.93 -15.14
N ALA A 59 16.63 -2.53 -16.39
CA ALA A 59 16.39 -1.13 -16.75
C ALA A 59 15.05 -0.61 -16.20
N PRO A 60 15.01 0.60 -15.57
CA PRO A 60 13.82 1.17 -14.95
C PRO A 60 12.61 1.23 -15.88
N ALA A 61 12.79 1.69 -17.11
CA ALA A 61 11.70 1.83 -18.08
C ALA A 61 10.96 0.51 -18.34
N GLY A 62 11.67 -0.61 -18.42
CA GLY A 62 11.07 -1.92 -18.64
C GLY A 62 10.34 -2.44 -17.41
N VAL A 63 10.88 -2.20 -16.21
CA VAL A 63 10.26 -2.59 -14.95
C VAL A 63 8.97 -1.80 -14.71
N ILE A 64 9.04 -0.47 -14.84
CA ILE A 64 7.91 0.44 -14.65
C ILE A 64 6.79 0.10 -15.65
N ALA A 65 7.11 -0.07 -16.94
CA ALA A 65 6.11 -0.41 -17.95
C ALA A 65 5.44 -1.77 -17.69
N ALA A 66 6.18 -2.75 -17.16
CA ALA A 66 5.60 -4.04 -16.80
C ALA A 66 4.63 -3.92 -15.62
N LEU A 67 5.02 -3.23 -14.54
CA LEU A 67 4.16 -3.03 -13.38
C LEU A 67 2.95 -2.16 -13.70
N ASP A 68 3.14 -1.08 -14.45
CA ASP A 68 2.03 -0.20 -14.86
C ASP A 68 0.97 -0.94 -15.68
N ARG A 69 1.39 -1.92 -16.49
CA ARG A 69 0.47 -2.76 -17.27
C ARG A 69 -0.35 -3.71 -16.39
N GLU A 70 0.28 -4.35 -15.41
CA GLU A 70 -0.34 -5.40 -14.60
C GLU A 70 -1.07 -4.84 -13.36
N LEU A 71 -0.49 -3.84 -12.69
CA LEU A 71 -0.96 -3.26 -11.43
C LEU A 71 -1.61 -1.88 -11.61
N GLY A 72 -1.52 -1.29 -12.81
CA GLY A 72 -1.92 0.11 -13.04
C GLY A 72 -0.79 1.10 -12.71
N PRO A 73 -0.99 2.39 -13.03
CA PRO A 73 0.07 3.39 -12.96
C PRO A 73 0.62 3.58 -11.55
N GLY A 74 1.94 3.46 -11.39
CA GLY A 74 2.62 3.67 -10.11
C GLY A 74 2.70 5.15 -9.71
N ARG A 75 2.55 5.42 -8.41
CA ARG A 75 2.69 6.78 -7.85
C ARG A 75 4.17 7.14 -7.66
N ASP A 76 4.59 8.30 -8.14
CA ASP A 76 5.93 8.84 -7.85
C ASP A 76 6.03 9.31 -6.40
N LEU A 77 7.05 8.86 -5.67
CA LEU A 77 7.31 9.26 -4.28
C LEU A 77 8.37 10.37 -4.17
N GLY A 78 9.06 10.70 -5.26
CA GLY A 78 10.24 11.54 -5.23
C GLY A 78 11.45 10.86 -4.57
N VAL A 79 12.56 11.61 -4.48
CA VAL A 79 13.84 11.11 -3.96
C VAL A 79 14.46 12.02 -2.90
N ALA A 80 13.65 12.90 -2.30
CA ALA A 80 14.12 13.76 -1.22
C ALA A 80 14.60 12.89 -0.03
N GLY A 81 15.82 13.14 0.44
CA GLY A 81 16.43 12.37 1.52
C GLY A 81 16.98 11.00 1.12
N CYS A 82 17.00 10.65 -0.17
CA CYS A 82 17.64 9.43 -0.63
C CYS A 82 19.16 9.63 -0.86
N GLY A 83 19.91 8.53 -0.89
CA GLY A 83 21.29 8.55 -1.36
C GLY A 83 21.40 9.07 -2.79
N ALA A 84 22.53 9.71 -3.12
CA ALA A 84 22.72 10.46 -4.37
C ALA A 84 22.52 9.63 -5.65
N ASP A 85 22.72 8.31 -5.58
CA ASP A 85 22.57 7.42 -6.74
C ASP A 85 21.10 7.07 -7.05
N ILE A 86 20.18 7.33 -6.12
CA ILE A 86 18.76 7.05 -6.30
C ILE A 86 18.10 8.19 -7.08
N SER A 87 17.58 7.88 -8.26
CA SER A 87 16.95 8.86 -9.14
C SER A 87 15.42 8.79 -9.16
N ALA A 88 14.83 7.67 -8.73
CA ALA A 88 13.38 7.55 -8.63
C ALA A 88 12.93 6.54 -7.57
N GLN A 89 11.74 6.79 -7.02
CA GLN A 89 10.95 5.81 -6.28
C GLN A 89 9.51 5.82 -6.76
N ARG A 90 8.92 4.62 -6.86
CA ARG A 90 7.55 4.43 -7.33
C ARG A 90 6.82 3.46 -6.44
N ASP A 91 5.55 3.74 -6.17
CA ASP A 91 4.66 2.94 -5.32
C ASP A 91 3.51 2.34 -6.13
N TRP A 92 3.33 1.04 -6.00
CA TRP A 92 2.15 0.28 -6.46
C TRP A 92 1.48 -0.35 -5.24
N ASP A 93 0.54 0.37 -4.64
CA ASP A 93 -0.26 -0.08 -3.50
C ASP A 93 0.56 -0.70 -2.35
N GLY A 94 1.66 -0.04 -1.98
CA GLY A 94 2.55 -0.45 -0.89
C GLY A 94 3.76 -1.27 -1.34
N LEU A 95 3.82 -1.70 -2.61
CA LEU A 95 5.06 -2.17 -3.24
C LEU A 95 5.86 -0.97 -3.75
N VAL A 96 6.86 -0.58 -2.98
CA VAL A 96 7.73 0.54 -3.33
C VAL A 96 8.99 0.02 -4.00
N LEU A 97 9.27 0.48 -5.22
CA LEU A 97 10.52 0.18 -5.92
C LEU A 97 11.43 1.39 -5.97
N THR A 98 12.72 1.12 -5.85
CA THR A 98 13.80 2.10 -5.87
C THR A 98 14.65 1.91 -7.13
N PHE A 99 14.94 3.01 -7.82
CA PHE A 99 15.67 3.03 -9.07
C PHE A 99 16.83 4.03 -9.01
N THR A 100 17.94 3.63 -9.61
CA THR A 100 18.94 4.55 -10.15
C THR A 100 18.51 4.97 -11.56
N SER A 101 19.29 5.84 -12.21
CA SER A 101 19.01 6.27 -13.58
C SER A 101 18.97 5.10 -14.58
N GLU A 102 19.73 4.04 -14.31
CA GLU A 102 19.92 2.91 -15.22
C GLU A 102 19.33 1.59 -14.71
N ARG A 103 19.05 1.46 -13.41
CA ARG A 103 18.78 0.16 -12.78
C ARG A 103 17.68 0.21 -11.73
N PHE A 104 16.83 -0.81 -11.73
CA PHE A 104 16.08 -1.27 -10.58
C PHE A 104 17.03 -1.85 -9.53
N VAL A 105 17.06 -1.28 -8.33
CA VAL A 105 18.09 -1.61 -7.32
C VAL A 105 17.55 -2.09 -6.00
N GLY A 106 16.26 -1.93 -5.71
CA GLY A 106 15.69 -2.38 -4.45
C GLY A 106 14.19 -2.22 -4.37
N TRP A 107 13.58 -2.92 -3.41
CA TRP A 107 12.15 -2.84 -3.13
C TRP A 107 11.87 -2.81 -1.63
N ARG A 108 10.70 -2.30 -1.25
CA ARG A 108 10.13 -2.37 0.09
C ARG A 108 8.64 -2.68 0.02
N GLN A 109 8.18 -3.63 0.83
CA GLN A 109 6.76 -3.95 0.98
C GLN A 109 6.50 -4.49 2.38
N ALA A 110 5.44 -4.02 3.05
CA ALA A 110 4.99 -4.53 4.35
C ALA A 110 6.08 -4.65 5.45
N GLY A 111 7.07 -3.75 5.45
CA GLY A 111 8.18 -3.75 6.42
C GLY A 111 9.36 -4.64 6.03
N GLU A 112 9.25 -5.41 4.95
CA GLU A 112 10.36 -6.13 4.34
C GLU A 112 10.99 -5.30 3.21
N SER A 113 12.26 -5.58 2.92
CA SER A 113 12.99 -4.96 1.84
C SER A 113 14.14 -5.84 1.35
N ALA A 114 14.58 -5.60 0.12
CA ALA A 114 15.83 -6.14 -0.41
C ALA A 114 16.47 -5.15 -1.39
N GLY A 115 17.80 -5.24 -1.53
CA GLY A 115 18.59 -4.36 -2.37
C GLY A 115 18.84 -2.98 -1.74
N GLN A 116 19.04 -1.96 -2.57
CA GLN A 116 19.27 -0.59 -2.14
C GLN A 116 17.92 0.14 -2.04
N ILE A 117 17.54 0.49 -0.81
CA ILE A 117 16.33 1.24 -0.50
C ILE A 117 16.66 2.69 -0.15
N CYS A 118 15.71 3.58 -0.40
CA CYS A 118 15.77 4.91 0.16
C CYS A 118 15.25 4.89 1.60
N GLU A 119 16.20 4.84 2.53
CA GLU A 119 15.99 5.30 3.91
C GLU A 119 15.96 6.83 3.85
N MET A 120 14.92 7.46 4.40
CA MET A 120 14.89 8.92 4.49
C MET A 120 16.05 9.35 5.40
N LEU A 121 17.11 9.89 4.81
CA LEU A 121 18.24 10.44 5.56
C LEU A 121 17.71 11.60 6.42
N ALA A 122 17.65 11.36 7.73
CA ALA A 122 17.23 12.33 8.74
C ALA A 122 18.26 13.45 8.92
#